data_AF-A0A3E0DXI8-F1
#
_entry.id   AF-A0A3E0DXI8-F1
#
_cell.length_a   1.000
_cell.length_b   1.000
_cell.length_c   1.000
_cell.angle_alpha   90.00
_cell.angle_beta   90.00
_cell.angle_gamma   90.00
#
_symmetry.space_group_name_H-M   'P 1'
#
loop_
_entity.id
_entity.type
_entity.pdbx_description
1 polymer ?
#
loop_
_entity_poly.entity_id
_entity_poly.type
_entity_poly.pdbx_seq_one_letter_code
_entity_poly.pdbx_strand_id
1 'polypeptide(L)'
;MKDTMLDVESPNLLSELYFVLQASDGYKVVYSWNEIYNTSTGDNIYLVTQKEGNAISEMDNRILMICTSEFKTGRRNVKGLNKIQSGKS
;
A
#
# COMPACT_ATOMS: atom_id res chain seq x y z
N MET A 1 -11.48 -2.38 4.71
CA MET A 1 -10.55 -3.14 5.60
C MET A 1 -10.99 -3.22 7.07
N LYS A 2 -12.26 -2.98 7.39
CA LYS A 2 -12.73 -2.64 8.76
C LYS A 2 -12.71 -3.80 9.78
N ASP A 3 -12.69 -5.05 9.31
CA ASP A 3 -12.74 -6.24 10.17
C ASP A 3 -11.34 -6.81 10.50
N THR A 4 -10.27 -6.09 10.15
CA THR A 4 -8.89 -6.55 10.40
C THR A 4 -8.52 -6.32 11.86
N MET A 5 -8.19 -7.38 12.59
CA MET A 5 -7.64 -7.30 13.93
C MET A 5 -6.15 -7.64 13.92
N LEU A 6 -5.33 -6.73 14.44
CA LEU A 6 -3.93 -6.99 14.74
C LEU A 6 -3.81 -7.26 16.24
N ASP A 7 -3.16 -8.36 16.59
CA ASP A 7 -2.84 -8.68 17.98
C ASP A 7 -1.69 -7.78 18.45
N VAL A 8 -2.03 -6.77 19.24
CA VAL A 8 -1.09 -5.77 19.77
C VAL A 8 -1.31 -5.61 21.27
N GLU A 9 -0.23 -5.42 22.02
CA GLU A 9 -0.27 -5.31 23.48
C GLU A 9 -1.10 -4.10 23.97
N SER A 10 -1.23 -3.05 23.15
CA SER A 10 -2.04 -1.87 23.43
C SER A 10 -2.50 -1.19 22.14
N PRO A 11 -3.74 -0.63 22.08
CA PRO A 11 -4.24 0.11 20.93
C PRO A 11 -3.35 1.29 20.50
N ASN A 12 -2.64 1.91 21.45
CA ASN A 12 -1.75 3.04 21.15
C ASN A 12 -0.61 2.64 20.20
N LEU A 13 -0.18 1.37 20.25
CA LEU A 13 0.87 0.86 19.38
C LEU A 13 0.47 0.91 17.90
N LEU A 14 -0.83 0.82 17.59
CA LEU A 14 -1.33 0.92 16.22
C LEU A 14 -1.03 2.29 15.60
N SER A 15 -0.98 3.35 16.41
CA SER A 15 -0.68 4.70 15.91
C SER A 15 0.78 4.89 15.52
N GLU A 16 1.67 4.03 15.99
CA GLU A 16 3.10 4.04 15.66
C GLU A 16 3.44 3.12 14.47
N LEU A 17 2.50 2.25 14.07
CA LEU A 17 2.70 1.32 12.96
C LEU A 17 2.59 2.02 11.60
N TYR A 18 3.52 1.68 10.72
CA TYR A 18 3.49 2.08 9.31
C TYR A 18 3.94 0.95 8.40
N PHE A 19 3.57 1.06 7.12
CA PHE A 19 3.91 0.14 6.06
C PHE A 19 4.74 0.87 5.01
N VAL A 20 5.91 0.31 4.69
CA VAL A 20 6.78 0.77 3.60
C VAL A 20 6.57 -0.16 2.41
N LEU A 21 6.12 0.40 1.30
CA LEU A 21 6.02 -0.29 0.03
C LEU A 21 7.17 0.16 -0.86
N GLN A 22 7.97 -0.79 -1.31
CA GLN A 22 9.19 -0.53 -2.09
C GLN A 22 9.09 -1.19 -3.47
N ALA A 23 9.34 -0.38 -4.50
CA ALA A 23 9.51 -0.81 -5.88
C ALA A 23 10.89 -1.44 -6.11
N SER A 24 11.01 -2.21 -7.19
CA SER A 24 12.28 -2.82 -7.63
C SER A 24 13.38 -1.81 -7.97
N ASP A 25 13.03 -0.58 -8.32
CA ASP A 25 13.98 0.52 -8.58
C ASP A 25 14.39 1.29 -7.32
N GLY A 26 13.89 0.89 -6.14
CA GLY A 26 14.19 1.52 -4.86
C GLY A 26 13.23 2.66 -4.48
N TYR A 27 12.27 3.03 -5.34
CA TYR A 27 11.22 3.99 -4.98
C TYR A 27 10.37 3.47 -3.81
N LYS A 28 10.02 4.36 -2.87
CA LYS A 28 9.31 4.01 -1.64
C LYS A 28 8.13 4.94 -1.40
N VAL A 29 7.05 4.34 -0.89
CA VAL A 29 5.91 5.05 -0.31
C VAL A 29 5.63 4.48 1.07
N VAL A 30 5.11 5.33 1.95
CA VAL A 30 4.79 4.95 3.33
C VAL A 30 3.32 5.25 3.59
N TYR A 31 2.66 4.34 4.26
CA TYR A 31 1.32 4.52 4.81
C TYR A 31 1.35 4.23 6.30
N SER A 32 0.79 5.12 7.11
CA SER A 32 0.51 4.79 8.50
C SER A 32 -0.63 3.78 8.61
N TRP A 33 -0.67 3.02 9.69
CA TRP A 33 -1.82 2.17 10.01
C TRP A 33 -3.11 3.01 10.09
N ASN A 34 -3.04 4.19 10.69
CA ASN A 34 -4.17 5.12 10.78
C ASN A 34 -4.70 5.54 9.39
N GLU A 35 -3.83 5.82 8.42
CA GLU A 35 -4.27 6.13 7.04
C GLU A 35 -5.02 4.95 6.41
N ILE A 36 -4.49 3.73 6.54
CA ILE A 36 -5.08 2.54 5.93
C ILE A 36 -6.39 2.15 6.62
N TYR A 37 -6.45 2.17 7.95
CA TYR A 37 -7.57 1.55 8.67
C TYR A 37 -8.62 2.54 9.17
N ASN A 38 -8.28 3.82 9.37
CA ASN A 38 -9.20 4.84 9.90
C ASN A 38 -9.71 5.85 8.86
N THR A 39 -9.26 5.76 7.61
CA THR A 39 -9.70 6.67 6.55
C THR A 39 -10.21 5.91 5.33
N SER A 40 -10.87 6.60 4.41
CA SER A 40 -11.28 6.02 3.12
C SER A 40 -10.10 5.58 2.27
N THR A 41 -8.87 6.02 2.57
CA THR A 41 -7.66 5.66 1.82
C THR A 41 -7.48 4.15 1.73
N GLY A 42 -7.68 3.39 2.82
CA GLY A 42 -7.53 1.94 2.80
C GLY A 42 -8.46 1.25 1.80
N ASP A 43 -9.71 1.70 1.72
CA ASP A 43 -10.67 1.13 0.77
C ASP A 43 -10.38 1.55 -0.69
N ASN A 44 -9.36 2.40 -0.91
CA ASN A 44 -8.95 2.92 -2.21
C ASN A 44 -7.51 2.52 -2.60
N ILE A 45 -6.88 1.59 -1.86
CA ILE A 45 -5.58 1.01 -2.21
C ILE A 45 -5.81 -0.30 -2.98
N TYR A 46 -5.22 -0.40 -4.18
CA TYR A 46 -5.38 -1.56 -5.05
C TYR A 46 -4.03 -2.13 -5.47
N LEU A 47 -3.92 -3.45 -5.44
CA LEU A 47 -2.87 -4.20 -6.14
C LEU A 47 -3.41 -4.64 -7.49
N VAL A 48 -2.86 -4.07 -8.56
CA VAL A 48 -3.24 -4.40 -9.93
C VAL A 48 -2.40 -5.59 -10.40
N THR A 49 -3.08 -6.70 -10.64
CA THR A 49 -2.49 -7.97 -11.11
C THR A 49 -2.85 -8.28 -12.57
N GLN A 50 -3.70 -7.48 -13.20
CA GLN A 50 -4.02 -7.56 -14.62
C GLN A 50 -4.41 -6.16 -15.13
N LYS A 51 -4.02 -5.82 -16.35
CA LYS A 51 -4.42 -4.56 -17.00
C LYS A 51 -4.65 -4.79 -18.48
N GLU A 52 -5.82 -4.35 -18.98
CA GLU A 52 -6.16 -4.40 -20.41
C GLU A 52 -6.01 -5.81 -21.03
N GLY A 53 -6.36 -6.84 -20.25
CA GLY A 53 -6.27 -8.24 -20.69
C GLY A 53 -4.89 -8.90 -20.45
N ASN A 54 -3.82 -8.12 -20.29
CA ASN A 54 -2.47 -8.66 -20.06
C ASN A 54 -2.27 -9.08 -18.61
N ALA A 55 -1.70 -10.27 -18.41
CA ALA A 55 -1.38 -10.79 -17.09
C ALA A 55 -0.19 -10.05 -16.47
N ILE A 56 -0.06 -10.10 -15.14
CA ILE A 56 1.02 -9.43 -14.41
C ILE A 56 2.44 -9.76 -14.90
N SER A 57 2.63 -10.98 -15.41
CA SER A 57 3.90 -11.47 -15.96
C SER A 57 4.31 -10.76 -17.26
N GLU A 58 3.33 -10.18 -17.95
CA GLU A 58 3.46 -9.52 -19.25
C GLU A 58 3.45 -7.99 -19.12
N MET A 59 3.15 -7.46 -17.93
CA MET A 59 3.11 -6.02 -17.68
C MET A 59 4.52 -5.46 -17.38
N ASP A 60 4.92 -4.41 -18.13
CA ASP A 60 6.09 -3.60 -17.78
C ASP A 60 5.91 -3.01 -16.38
N ASN A 61 6.86 -3.30 -15.49
CA ASN A 61 6.83 -3.00 -14.05
C ASN A 61 5.88 -3.85 -13.19
N ARG A 62 5.49 -5.08 -13.59
CA ARG A 62 4.87 -6.10 -12.72
C ARG A 62 3.73 -5.56 -11.81
N ILE A 63 3.67 -5.99 -10.54
CA ILE A 63 2.67 -5.58 -9.54
C ILE A 63 2.67 -4.06 -9.41
N LEU A 64 1.55 -3.44 -9.79
CA LEU A 64 1.31 -2.02 -9.62
C LEU A 64 0.42 -1.82 -8.38
N MET A 65 0.87 -0.99 -7.44
CA MET A 65 0.01 -0.47 -6.39
C MET A 65 -0.48 0.92 -6.77
N ILE A 66 -1.79 1.18 -6.64
CA ILE A 66 -2.39 2.51 -6.81
C ILE A 66 -3.24 2.88 -5.60
N CYS A 67 -3.36 4.19 -5.36
CA CYS A 67 -4.35 4.75 -4.44
C CYS A 67 -5.26 5.72 -5.21
N THR A 68 -6.56 5.45 -5.27
CA THR A 68 -7.51 6.21 -6.11
C THR A 68 -8.11 7.41 -5.39
N SER A 69 -7.95 7.52 -4.07
CA SER A 69 -8.48 8.63 -3.27
C SER A 69 -7.51 9.81 -3.13
N GLU A 70 -6.37 9.79 -3.83
CA GLU A 70 -5.36 10.85 -3.77
C GLU A 70 -5.78 12.12 -4.50
N PHE A 71 -5.70 13.28 -3.83
CA PHE A 71 -5.84 14.57 -4.50
C PHE A 71 -4.69 14.84 -5.49
N LYS A 72 -3.46 14.44 -5.14
CA LYS A 72 -2.28 14.51 -6.00
C LYS A 72 -2.00 13.13 -6.57
N THR A 73 -2.68 12.82 -7.67
CA THR A 73 -2.65 11.51 -8.31
C THR A 73 -1.22 11.10 -8.72
N GLY A 74 -0.96 9.79 -8.72
CA GLY A 74 0.29 9.18 -9.21
C GLY A 74 1.47 9.22 -8.24
N ARG A 75 1.49 10.11 -7.23
CA ARG A 75 2.60 10.26 -6.29
C ARG A 75 2.79 9.10 -5.30
N ARG A 76 1.80 8.22 -5.16
CA ARG A 76 1.91 7.02 -4.33
C ARG A 76 1.73 5.73 -5.14
N ASN A 77 1.77 5.83 -6.46
CA ASN A 77 1.69 4.65 -7.31
C ASN A 77 3.04 3.95 -7.32
N VAL A 78 3.08 2.69 -6.88
CA VAL A 78 4.31 1.89 -6.85
C VAL A 78 4.29 0.96 -8.05
N LYS A 79 5.10 1.29 -9.06
CA LYS A 79 5.37 0.43 -10.20
C LYS A 79 6.45 -0.57 -9.81
N GLY A 80 6.23 -1.86 -10.03
CA GLY A 80 7.21 -2.89 -9.72
C GLY A 80 7.32 -3.16 -8.24
N LEU A 81 6.18 -3.17 -7.52
CA LEU A 81 6.16 -3.47 -6.10
C LEU A 81 6.90 -4.78 -5.84
N ASN A 82 7.97 -4.68 -5.06
CA ASN A 82 8.87 -5.79 -4.78
C ASN A 82 8.79 -6.21 -3.31
N LYS A 83 8.53 -5.26 -2.41
CA LYS A 83 8.54 -5.51 -0.97
C LYS A 83 7.52 -4.66 -0.23
N ILE A 84 6.86 -5.26 0.75
CA ILE A 84 6.06 -4.56 1.77
C ILE A 84 6.67 -4.91 3.13
N GLN A 85 6.91 -3.90 3.96
CA GLN A 85 7.43 -4.09 5.31
C GLN A 85 6.63 -3.25 6.31
N SER A 86 6.35 -3.81 7.47
CA SER A 86 5.87 -3.03 8.62
C SER A 86 7.04 -2.47 9.43
N GLY A 87 6.85 -1.29 10.01
CA GLY A 87 7.77 -0.67 10.96
C GLY A 87 7.02 0.05 12.07
N LYS A 88 7.78 0.55 13.05
CA LYS A 88 7.30 1.35 14.18
C LYS A 88 8.10 2.65 14.25
N SER A 89 7.44 3.79 14.45
CA SER A 89 8.07 5.12 14.51
C SER A 89 8.59 5.47 15.88
#